data_AF-A0A5J4KY67-F1
#
_entry.id   AF-A0A5J4KY67-F1
#
_cell.length_a   1.000
_cell.length_b   1.000
_cell.length_c   1.000
_cell.angle_alpha   90.00
_cell.angle_beta   90.00
_cell.angle_gamma   90.00
#
_symmetry.space_group_name_H-M   'P 1'
#
loop_
_entity.id
_entity.type
_entity.pdbx_description
1 polymer ?
#
loop_
_entity_poly.entity_id
_entity_poly.type
_entity_poly.pdbx_seq_one_letter_code
_entity_poly.pdbx_strand_id
1 'polypeptide(L)'
;MRFLIGALPTSDFQNVVNEMCRVVKPGGWIELAEPGMIINAGIGLQTLWGWLIELGNRRNIDLSGKKRLDGFLREAGLVNISYKEVTFPLGDYAGKVGHLAGKNVLMLVEAVRAPIVALKIASASDYDMMLARAKAELFSQKGSCSAPMRIAIAQRKI
;
A
#
# COMPACT_ATOMS: atom_id res chain seq x y z
N MET A 1 11.60 -7.51 -7.27
CA MET A 1 10.57 -6.67 -6.64
C MET A 1 9.17 -7.16 -7.00
N ARG A 2 8.30 -7.34 -6.01
CA ARG A 2 6.86 -7.57 -6.20
C ARG A 2 6.06 -6.66 -5.26
N PHE A 3 4.87 -6.26 -5.72
CA PHE A 3 3.85 -5.50 -4.99
C PHE A 3 2.56 -6.33 -5.03
N LEU A 4 2.17 -6.90 -3.90
CA LEU A 4 1.23 -8.02 -3.82
C LEU A 4 0.09 -7.76 -2.83
N ILE A 5 0.28 -6.89 -1.83
CA ILE A 5 -0.68 -6.78 -0.72
C ILE A 5 -2.03 -6.22 -1.16
N GLY A 6 -2.09 -5.51 -2.29
CA GLY A 6 -3.34 -5.03 -2.89
C GLY A 6 -3.98 -5.98 -3.91
N ALA A 7 -3.31 -7.07 -4.28
CA ALA A 7 -3.73 -7.94 -5.38
C ALA A 7 -4.26 -9.31 -4.93
N LEU A 8 -3.94 -9.72 -3.70
CA LEU A 8 -4.19 -11.07 -3.21
C LEU A 8 -4.83 -11.06 -1.82
N PRO A 9 -5.73 -12.01 -1.52
CA PRO A 9 -6.12 -12.28 -0.16
C PRO A 9 -4.92 -12.59 0.72
N THR A 10 -4.98 -12.17 1.97
CA THR A 10 -3.90 -12.33 2.94
C THR A 10 -3.60 -13.81 3.26
N SER A 11 -4.57 -14.71 3.05
CA SER A 11 -4.36 -16.17 3.13
C SER A 11 -3.41 -16.67 2.06
N ASP A 12 -3.42 -16.05 0.88
CA ASP A 12 -2.69 -16.53 -0.29
C ASP A 12 -1.27 -15.94 -0.35
N PHE A 13 -1.03 -14.85 0.39
CA PHE A 13 0.25 -14.16 0.40
C PHE A 13 1.41 -15.10 0.78
N GLN A 14 1.26 -15.94 1.82
CA GLN A 14 2.30 -16.91 2.21
C GLN A 14 2.55 -17.93 1.10
N ASN A 15 1.50 -18.41 0.43
CA ASN A 15 1.64 -19.35 -0.69
C ASN A 15 2.43 -18.74 -1.84
N VAL A 16 2.19 -17.46 -2.15
CA VAL A 16 2.97 -16.75 -3.17
C VAL A 16 4.43 -16.58 -2.75
N VAL A 17 4.71 -16.23 -1.50
CA VAL A 17 6.11 -16.11 -1.02
C VAL A 17 6.81 -17.47 -1.04
N ASN A 18 6.12 -18.56 -0.67
CA ASN A 18 6.63 -19.92 -0.79
C ASN A 18 6.96 -20.27 -2.25
N GLU A 19 6.08 -19.92 -3.18
CA GLU A 19 6.30 -20.16 -4.61
C GLU A 19 7.47 -19.33 -5.15
N MET A 20 7.61 -18.06 -4.71
CA MET A 20 8.80 -17.24 -5.01
C MET A 20 10.08 -17.91 -4.51
N CYS A 21 10.07 -18.47 -3.30
CA CYS A 21 11.20 -19.22 -2.75
C CYS A 21 11.51 -20.49 -3.57
N ARG A 22 10.48 -21.21 -4.04
CA ARG A 22 10.64 -22.42 -4.87
C ARG A 22 11.33 -22.12 -6.19
N VAL A 23 10.95 -21.02 -6.87
CA VAL A 23 11.44 -20.69 -8.22
C VAL A 23 12.75 -19.90 -8.25
N VAL A 24 13.07 -19.15 -7.19
CA VAL A 24 14.36 -18.44 -7.12
C VAL A 24 15.49 -19.47 -6.98
N LYS A 25 16.59 -19.35 -7.73
CA LYS A 25 17.72 -20.27 -7.60
C LYS A 25 18.29 -20.28 -6.17
N PRO A 26 18.93 -21.38 -5.70
CA PRO A 26 19.70 -21.38 -4.45
C PRO A 26 20.70 -20.22 -4.40
N GLY A 27 20.78 -19.53 -3.26
CA GLY A 27 21.58 -18.31 -3.10
C GLY A 27 21.00 -17.07 -3.80
N GLY A 28 19.87 -17.16 -4.49
CA GLY A 28 19.20 -16.02 -5.13
C GLY A 28 18.39 -15.16 -4.14
N TRP A 29 17.99 -13.97 -4.57
CA TRP A 29 17.34 -12.97 -3.72
C TRP A 29 15.88 -12.71 -4.11
N ILE A 30 15.06 -12.43 -3.10
CA ILE A 30 13.67 -12.00 -3.20
C ILE A 30 13.54 -10.63 -2.57
N GLU A 31 12.77 -9.75 -3.20
CA GLU A 31 12.43 -8.42 -2.69
C GLU A 31 10.92 -8.20 -2.77
N LEU A 32 10.32 -7.91 -1.62
CA LEU A 32 8.93 -7.49 -1.45
C LEU A 32 8.90 -5.99 -1.14
N ALA A 33 8.05 -5.24 -1.83
CA ALA A 33 7.86 -3.82 -1.62
C ALA A 33 6.37 -3.51 -1.52
N GLU A 34 5.90 -3.15 -0.32
CA GLU A 34 4.48 -2.94 -0.03
C GLU A 34 4.23 -1.57 0.60
N PRO A 35 3.08 -0.94 0.32
CA PRO A 35 2.75 0.36 0.88
C PRO A 35 2.48 0.23 2.37
N GLY A 36 2.90 1.22 3.14
CA GLY A 36 2.49 1.37 4.53
C GLY A 36 1.37 2.40 4.70
N MET A 37 1.10 2.75 5.96
CA MET A 37 0.05 3.70 6.31
C MET A 37 0.49 5.12 5.96
N ILE A 38 -0.37 5.86 5.27
CA ILE A 38 -0.13 7.28 4.97
C ILE A 38 0.01 8.06 6.29
N ILE A 39 0.99 8.96 6.33
CA ILE A 39 1.37 9.78 7.48
C ILE A 39 0.97 11.23 7.18
N ASN A 40 0.41 11.93 8.18
CA ASN A 40 -0.01 13.34 8.09
C ASN A 40 -0.99 13.62 6.94
N ALA A 41 -1.87 12.66 6.62
CA ALA A 41 -2.95 12.87 5.66
C ALA A 41 -3.93 13.94 6.19
N GLY A 42 -4.44 14.77 5.29
CA GLY A 42 -5.64 15.54 5.57
C GLY A 42 -6.86 14.63 5.72
N ILE A 43 -7.95 15.17 6.26
CA ILE A 43 -9.15 14.38 6.60
C ILE A 43 -9.81 13.76 5.37
N GLY A 44 -9.76 14.42 4.19
CA GLY A 44 -10.28 13.87 2.95
C GLY A 44 -9.54 12.59 2.57
N LEU A 45 -8.21 12.66 2.46
CA LEU A 45 -7.40 11.51 2.11
C LEU A 45 -7.43 10.42 3.21
N GLN A 46 -7.40 10.80 4.49
CA GLN A 46 -7.48 9.87 5.61
C GLN A 46 -8.79 9.06 5.58
N THR A 47 -9.92 9.72 5.30
CA THR A 47 -11.22 9.07 5.23
C THR A 47 -11.30 8.08 4.06
N LEU A 48 -10.83 8.49 2.88
CA LEU A 48 -10.76 7.61 1.70
C LEU A 48 -9.88 6.39 1.97
N TRP A 49 -8.75 6.56 2.65
CA TRP A 49 -7.86 5.47 3.01
C TRP A 49 -8.52 4.50 3.99
N GLY A 50 -9.30 5.01 4.95
CA GLY A 50 -10.10 4.21 5.87
C GLY A 50 -11.12 3.33 5.13
N TRP A 51 -11.85 3.89 4.17
CA TRP A 51 -12.79 3.12 3.34
C TRP A 51 -12.09 2.12 2.43
N LEU A 52 -10.90 2.44 1.91
CA LEU A 52 -10.08 1.49 1.16
C LEU A 52 -9.66 0.30 2.04
N ILE A 53 -9.23 0.55 3.28
CA ILE A 53 -8.90 -0.52 4.23
C ILE A 53 -10.12 -1.39 4.53
N GLU A 54 -11.29 -0.79 4.75
CA GLU A 54 -12.54 -1.53 4.95
C GLU A 54 -12.92 -2.38 3.72
N LEU A 55 -12.76 -1.84 2.51
CA LEU A 55 -12.93 -2.61 1.27
C LEU A 55 -11.97 -3.81 1.23
N GLY A 56 -10.71 -3.60 1.60
CA GLY A 56 -9.70 -4.66 1.72
C GLY A 56 -10.14 -5.74 2.69
N ASN A 57 -10.56 -5.37 3.90
CA ASN A 57 -11.03 -6.31 4.92
C ASN A 57 -12.19 -7.18 4.42
N ARG A 58 -13.18 -6.59 3.74
CA ARG A 58 -14.31 -7.34 3.15
C ARG A 58 -13.90 -8.32 2.06
N ARG A 59 -12.72 -8.13 1.46
CA ARG A 59 -12.14 -9.00 0.44
C ARG A 59 -11.03 -9.91 0.98
N ASN A 60 -10.84 -9.95 2.30
CA ASN A 60 -9.74 -10.64 2.98
C ASN A 60 -8.34 -10.16 2.51
N ILE A 61 -8.20 -8.87 2.18
CA ILE A 61 -6.96 -8.22 1.74
C ILE A 61 -6.50 -7.23 2.83
N ASP A 62 -5.30 -7.44 3.39
CA ASP A 62 -4.71 -6.58 4.44
C ASP A 62 -4.03 -5.34 3.85
N LEU A 63 -4.84 -4.34 3.48
CA LEU A 63 -4.34 -3.04 3.03
C LEU A 63 -3.78 -2.16 4.17
N SER A 64 -3.93 -2.60 5.43
CA SER A 64 -3.37 -1.88 6.57
C SER A 64 -1.90 -2.19 6.81
N GLY A 65 -1.37 -3.24 6.16
CA GLY A 65 0.00 -3.69 6.33
C GLY A 65 0.29 -4.15 7.75
N LYS A 66 -0.72 -4.72 8.44
CA LYS A 66 -0.57 -5.26 9.80
C LYS A 66 0.32 -6.50 9.80
N LYS A 67 0.23 -7.33 8.76
CA LYS A 67 1.17 -8.44 8.58
C LYS A 67 2.53 -7.93 8.09
N ARG A 68 3.58 -8.28 8.82
CA ARG A 68 4.93 -7.82 8.52
C ARG A 68 5.58 -8.69 7.43
N LEU A 69 6.19 -8.06 6.43
CA LEU A 69 6.83 -8.73 5.30
C LEU A 69 7.94 -9.71 5.70
N ASP A 70 8.68 -9.38 6.77
CA ASP A 70 9.74 -10.24 7.30
C ASP A 70 9.18 -11.56 7.86
N GLY A 71 7.96 -11.57 8.40
CA GLY A 71 7.28 -12.79 8.84
C GLY A 71 7.10 -13.77 7.69
N PHE A 72 6.51 -13.32 6.58
CA PHE A 72 6.29 -14.17 5.41
C PHE A 72 7.59 -14.74 4.83
N LEU A 73 8.65 -13.92 4.78
CA LEU A 73 9.96 -14.33 4.29
C LEU A 73 10.62 -15.38 5.19
N ARG A 74 10.51 -15.23 6.52
CA ARG A 74 11.00 -16.21 7.51
C ARG A 74 10.25 -17.53 7.40
N GLU A 75 8.93 -17.47 7.33
CA GLU A 75 8.07 -18.65 7.21
C GLU A 75 8.35 -19.44 5.92
N ALA A 76 8.77 -18.76 4.84
CA ALA A 76 9.19 -19.41 3.59
C ALA A 76 10.61 -20.00 3.62
N GLY A 77 11.30 -19.95 4.77
CA GLY A 77 12.64 -20.50 4.94
C GLY A 77 13.77 -19.66 4.32
N LEU A 78 13.52 -18.39 4.01
CA LEU A 78 14.53 -17.48 3.49
C LEU A 78 15.46 -16.99 4.63
N VAL A 79 16.69 -16.65 4.27
CA VAL A 79 17.75 -16.19 5.18
C VAL A 79 18.23 -14.79 4.80
N ASN A 80 19.14 -14.20 5.58
CA ASN A 80 19.71 -12.86 5.31
C ASN A 80 18.64 -11.77 5.12
N ILE A 81 17.61 -11.80 5.98
CA ILE A 81 16.45 -10.93 5.86
C ILE A 81 16.81 -9.53 6.33
N SER A 82 16.60 -8.55 5.44
CA SER A 82 16.78 -7.13 5.68
C SER A 82 15.46 -6.39 5.48
N TYR A 83 15.25 -5.35 6.27
CA TYR A 83 14.10 -4.46 6.18
C TYR A 83 14.54 -3.02 6.02
N LYS A 84 13.87 -2.29 5.13
CA LYS A 84 14.02 -0.87 4.95
C LYS A 84 12.65 -0.23 4.76
N GLU A 85 12.44 0.93 5.35
CA GLU A 85 11.30 1.78 5.03
C GLU A 85 11.82 3.00 4.26
N VAL A 86 11.15 3.34 3.16
CA VAL A 86 11.43 4.53 2.37
C VAL A 86 10.16 5.37 2.32
N THR A 87 10.22 6.57 2.85
CA THR A 87 9.07 7.49 2.87
C THR A 87 9.18 8.47 1.72
N PHE A 88 8.10 8.63 0.97
CA PHE A 88 8.00 9.60 -0.12
C PHE A 88 6.90 10.63 0.15
N PRO A 89 7.12 11.90 -0.21
CA PRO A 89 6.14 12.94 0.01
C PRO A 89 4.95 12.80 -0.94
N LEU A 90 3.77 13.21 -0.49
CA LEU A 90 2.53 13.22 -1.24
C LEU A 90 1.97 14.64 -1.29
N GLY A 91 2.00 15.26 -2.47
CA GLY A 91 1.41 16.57 -2.72
C GLY A 91 2.39 17.64 -3.13
N ASP A 92 1.84 18.81 -3.47
CA ASP A 92 2.55 19.89 -4.17
C ASP A 92 3.62 20.57 -3.31
N TYR A 93 3.49 20.48 -1.99
CA TYR A 93 4.48 21.01 -1.03
C TYR A 93 5.91 20.45 -1.27
N ALA A 94 6.02 19.28 -1.89
CA ALA A 94 7.31 18.63 -2.22
C ALA A 94 7.66 18.72 -3.71
N GLY A 95 7.12 19.72 -4.42
CA GLY A 95 7.38 19.97 -5.82
C GLY A 95 6.89 18.85 -6.74
N LYS A 96 7.56 18.69 -7.89
CA LYS A 96 7.12 17.78 -8.96
C LYS A 96 6.99 16.31 -8.52
N VAL A 97 7.90 15.83 -7.68
CA VAL A 97 7.88 14.43 -7.20
C VAL A 97 6.65 14.20 -6.32
N GLY A 98 6.40 15.09 -5.36
CA GLY A 98 5.23 15.00 -4.49
C GLY A 98 3.92 15.13 -5.25
N HIS A 99 3.85 16.04 -6.24
CA HIS A 99 2.69 16.21 -7.11
C HIS A 99 2.34 14.91 -7.84
N LEU A 100 3.33 14.28 -8.49
CA LEU A 100 3.12 13.02 -9.22
C LEU A 100 2.76 11.86 -8.29
N ALA A 101 3.40 11.77 -7.12
CA ALA A 101 3.06 10.75 -6.13
C ALA A 101 1.63 10.91 -5.59
N GLY A 102 1.22 12.16 -5.30
CA GLY A 102 -0.15 12.49 -4.91
C GLY A 102 -1.17 12.14 -5.99
N LYS A 103 -0.86 12.40 -7.26
CA LYS A 103 -1.71 12.01 -8.40
C LYS A 103 -1.88 10.49 -8.49
N ASN A 104 -0.82 9.72 -8.29
CA ASN A 104 -0.90 8.25 -8.29
C ASN A 104 -1.82 7.73 -7.16
N VAL A 105 -1.72 8.32 -5.97
CA VAL A 105 -2.62 8.00 -4.84
C VAL A 105 -4.07 8.35 -5.16
N LEU A 106 -4.31 9.49 -5.81
CA LEU A 106 -5.66 9.89 -6.25
C LEU A 106 -6.25 8.93 -7.27
N MET A 107 -5.45 8.46 -8.24
CA MET A 107 -5.89 7.46 -9.21
C MET A 107 -6.32 6.14 -8.54
N LEU A 108 -5.60 5.71 -7.50
CA LEU A 108 -5.97 4.52 -6.73
C LEU A 108 -7.32 4.69 -6.04
N VAL A 109 -7.53 5.80 -5.32
CA VAL A 109 -8.81 6.03 -4.63
C VAL A 109 -9.95 6.20 -5.63
N GLU A 110 -9.73 6.89 -6.75
CA GLU A 110 -10.74 6.99 -7.83
C GLU A 110 -11.16 5.62 -8.37
N ALA A 111 -10.20 4.71 -8.60
CA ALA A 111 -10.46 3.37 -9.12
C ALA A 111 -11.32 2.50 -8.19
N VAL A 112 -11.25 2.71 -6.87
CA VAL A 112 -11.99 1.91 -5.88
C VAL A 112 -13.33 2.54 -5.46
N ARG A 113 -13.70 3.70 -6.02
CA ARG A 113 -14.98 4.35 -5.72
C ARG A 113 -16.18 3.42 -5.94
N ALA A 114 -16.28 2.84 -7.13
CA ALA A 114 -17.41 1.99 -7.50
C ALA A 114 -17.60 0.79 -6.54
N PRO A 115 -16.57 -0.02 -6.23
CA PRO A 115 -16.74 -1.11 -5.26
C PRO A 115 -17.03 -0.64 -3.83
N ILE A 116 -16.49 0.51 -3.39
CA ILE A 116 -16.79 1.09 -2.07
C ILE A 116 -18.29 1.43 -1.94
N VAL A 117 -18.84 2.09 -2.97
CA VAL A 117 -20.27 2.46 -3.01
C VAL A 117 -21.14 1.21 -3.13
N ALA A 118 -20.78 0.26 -3.99
CA ALA A 118 -21.55 -0.98 -4.19
C ALA A 118 -21.66 -1.82 -2.91
N LEU A 119 -20.60 -1.84 -2.09
CA LEU A 119 -20.59 -2.52 -0.80
C LEU A 119 -21.17 -1.66 0.34
N LYS A 120 -21.67 -0.46 0.05
CA LYS A 120 -22.24 0.47 1.06
C LYS A 120 -21.25 0.79 2.19
N ILE A 121 -19.95 0.84 1.88
CA ILE A 121 -18.92 1.29 2.83
C ILE A 121 -19.03 2.81 3.02
N ALA A 122 -19.37 3.52 1.95
CA ALA A 122 -19.70 4.95 1.94
C ALA A 122 -20.81 5.22 0.91
N SER A 123 -21.53 6.33 1.06
CA SER A 123 -22.42 6.82 0.01
C SER A 123 -21.61 7.41 -1.15
N ALA A 124 -22.22 7.48 -2.34
CA ALA A 124 -21.58 8.12 -3.49
C ALA A 124 -21.25 9.61 -3.21
N SER A 125 -22.17 10.32 -2.55
CA SER A 125 -21.99 11.74 -2.20
C SER A 125 -20.87 11.96 -1.19
N ASP A 126 -20.79 11.11 -0.15
CA ASP A 126 -19.70 11.22 0.83
C ASP A 126 -18.36 10.91 0.19
N TYR A 127 -18.32 9.94 -0.72
CA TYR A 127 -17.12 9.58 -1.46
C TYR A 127 -16.61 10.74 -2.31
N ASP A 128 -17.51 11.33 -3.11
CA ASP A 128 -17.16 12.45 -4.00
C ASP A 128 -16.73 13.69 -3.22
N MET A 129 -17.39 13.96 -2.09
CA MET A 129 -17.01 15.03 -1.17
C MET A 129 -15.60 14.82 -0.60
N MET A 130 -15.29 13.62 -0.11
CA MET A 130 -13.96 13.32 0.44
C MET A 130 -12.88 13.29 -0.65
N LEU A 131 -13.20 12.83 -1.86
CA LEU A 131 -12.30 12.87 -3.00
C LEU A 131 -11.95 14.31 -3.41
N ALA A 132 -12.95 15.19 -3.52
CA ALA A 132 -12.72 16.61 -3.79
C ALA A 132 -11.84 17.26 -2.71
N ARG A 133 -12.10 16.92 -1.44
CA ARG A 133 -11.29 17.39 -0.31
C ARG A 133 -9.85 16.87 -0.36
N ALA A 134 -9.65 15.58 -0.64
CA ALA A 134 -8.31 15.00 -0.77
C ALA A 134 -7.50 15.64 -1.91
N LYS A 135 -8.15 15.96 -3.04
CA LYS A 135 -7.51 16.72 -4.13
C LYS A 135 -7.03 18.09 -3.67
N ALA A 136 -7.87 18.82 -2.95
CA ALA A 136 -7.49 20.13 -2.40
C ALA A 136 -6.37 20.04 -1.35
N GLU A 137 -6.39 18.99 -0.52
CA GLU A 137 -5.36 18.72 0.49
C GLU A 137 -3.99 18.42 -0.15
N LEU A 138 -3.96 17.55 -1.17
CA LEU A 138 -2.72 17.13 -1.82
C LEU A 138 -2.13 18.21 -2.74
N PHE A 139 -2.96 18.98 -3.44
CA PHE A 139 -2.49 20.01 -4.37
C PHE A 139 -2.38 21.40 -3.74
N SER A 140 -2.46 21.46 -2.41
CA SER A 140 -2.05 22.62 -1.63
C SER A 140 -0.53 22.70 -1.53
N GLN A 141 0.03 23.91 -1.63
CA GLN A 141 1.44 24.18 -1.35
C GLN A 141 1.81 24.01 0.13
N LYS A 142 0.79 24.00 1.02
CA LYS A 142 0.93 23.75 2.45
C LYS A 142 0.55 22.30 2.71
N GLY A 143 1.51 21.48 3.12
CA GLY A 143 1.29 20.07 3.44
C GLY A 143 2.52 19.39 4.02
N SER A 144 2.32 18.20 4.59
CA SER A 144 3.38 17.32 5.10
C SER A 144 3.02 15.83 4.94
N CYS A 145 2.02 15.56 4.10
CA CYS A 145 1.50 14.22 3.85
C CYS A 145 2.55 13.35 3.17
N SER A 146 2.77 12.14 3.65
CA SER A 146 3.75 11.22 3.07
C SER A 146 3.29 9.78 3.15
N ALA A 147 3.83 8.93 2.28
CA ALA A 147 3.55 7.50 2.29
C ALA A 147 4.86 6.71 2.47
N PRO A 148 4.91 5.79 3.45
CA PRO A 148 5.99 4.84 3.55
C PRO A 148 5.83 3.70 2.53
N MET A 149 6.95 3.26 1.95
CA MET A 149 7.11 2.00 1.24
C MET A 149 7.97 1.08 2.10
N ARG A 150 7.45 -0.10 2.44
CA ARG A 150 8.14 -1.11 3.22
C ARG A 150 8.80 -2.09 2.29
N ILE A 151 10.11 -2.21 2.38
CA ILE A 151 10.92 -3.05 1.52
C ILE A 151 11.55 -4.14 2.40
N ALA A 152 11.31 -5.39 2.06
CA ALA A 152 11.93 -6.53 2.69
C ALA A 152 12.67 -7.37 1.64
N ILE A 153 13.95 -7.65 1.91
CA ILE A 153 14.84 -8.39 1.02
C ILE A 153 15.31 -9.63 1.77
N ALA A 154 15.33 -10.78 1.11
CA ALA A 154 15.79 -12.04 1.69
C ALA A 154 16.43 -12.95 0.63
N GLN A 155 17.25 -13.89 1.08
CA GLN A 155 18.00 -14.80 0.21
C GLN A 155 17.51 -16.24 0.41
N ARG A 156 17.39 -16.99 -0.69
CA ARG A 156 17.20 -18.45 -0.61
C ARG A 156 18.49 -19.11 -0.14
N LYS A 157 18.37 -20.02 0.81
CA LYS A 157 19.49 -20.86 1.26
C LYS A 157 20.15 -21.59 0.09
N ILE A 158 21.46 -21.75 0.14
CA ILE A 158 22.24 -22.55 -0.83
C ILE A 158 21.89 -24.03 -0.67
#